data_AF-A0A382VPL9-F1
#
_entry.id   AF-A0A382VPL9-F1
#
_cell.length_a   1.000
_cell.length_b   1.000
_cell.length_c   1.000
_cell.angle_alpha   90.00
_cell.angle_beta   90.00
_cell.angle_gamma   90.00
#
_symmetry.space_group_name_H-M   'P 1'
#
loop_
_entity.id
_entity.type
_entity.pdbx_description
1 polymer ?
#
loop_
_entity_poly.entity_id
_entity_poly.type
_entity_poly.pdbx_seq_one_letter_code
_entity_poly.pdbx_strand_id
1 'polypeptide(L)'
;MLPEARDNRVNYDLNMPSPPKPKRRGPLEFYEWIALMLFLILFGVAIATHVQLEPGNSPSIREDTDTLTYIDGVAAFFFLLLVVFDTHAPRRYSMYSDELLTQWKDDKLRFMRMYS
;
A
#
# COMPACT_ATOMS: atom_id res chain seq x y z
N MET A 1 18.78 -1.75 6.15
CA MET A 1 19.41 -2.17 7.42
C MET A 1 18.27 -2.49 8.38
N LEU A 2 18.16 -3.75 8.82
CA LEU A 2 17.16 -4.16 9.81
C LEU A 2 17.52 -3.54 11.18
N PRO A 3 16.55 -3.11 12.00
CA PRO A 3 16.86 -2.53 13.31
C PRO A 3 17.54 -3.58 14.21
N GLU A 4 18.55 -3.13 14.94
CA GLU A 4 19.41 -3.96 15.76
C GLU A 4 18.69 -4.65 16.94
N ALA A 5 19.38 -5.70 17.40
CA ALA A 5 19.05 -6.65 18.44
C ALA A 5 18.14 -6.16 19.58
N ARG A 6 17.06 -6.93 19.75
CA ARG A 6 16.27 -7.14 20.97
C ARG A 6 17.11 -6.86 22.23
N ASP A 7 16.81 -5.76 22.92
CA ASP A 7 17.41 -5.43 24.20
C ASP A 7 17.04 -6.51 25.24
N ASN A 8 18.00 -7.36 25.59
CA ASN A 8 17.84 -8.44 26.57
C ASN A 8 17.59 -7.95 28.00
N ARG A 9 17.60 -6.63 28.24
CA ARG A 9 17.22 -6.04 29.55
C ARG A 9 15.72 -5.86 29.70
N VAL A 10 14.96 -5.91 28.60
CA VAL A 10 13.50 -5.87 28.61
C VAL A 10 12.99 -7.29 28.77
N ASN A 11 12.93 -7.77 30.01
CA ASN A 11 12.22 -9.00 30.34
C ASN A 11 10.72 -8.68 30.23
N TYR A 12 10.09 -9.10 29.14
CA TYR A 12 8.64 -9.14 29.04
C TYR A 12 8.17 -10.16 30.08
N ASP A 13 7.91 -9.68 31.29
CA ASP A 13 7.40 -10.47 32.39
C ASP A 13 6.17 -11.26 31.90
N LEU A 14 6.04 -12.53 32.30
CA LEU A 14 4.89 -13.37 31.92
C LEU A 14 3.56 -12.76 32.38
N ASN A 15 3.61 -11.83 33.34
CA ASN A 15 2.49 -11.05 33.84
C ASN A 15 2.26 -9.71 33.12
N MET A 16 3.13 -9.30 32.19
CA MET A 16 2.86 -8.10 31.39
C MET A 16 1.68 -8.37 30.45
N PRO A 17 0.67 -7.48 30.42
CA PRO A 17 -0.38 -7.57 29.43
C PRO A 17 0.27 -7.50 28.05
N SER A 18 0.01 -8.51 27.21
CA SER A 18 0.50 -8.53 25.84
C SER A 18 0.13 -7.21 25.17
N PRO A 19 1.06 -6.57 24.44
CA PRO A 19 0.74 -5.34 23.75
C PRO A 19 -0.49 -5.58 22.86
N PRO A 20 -1.45 -4.64 22.84
CA PRO A 20 -2.63 -4.74 22.02
C PRO A 20 -2.14 -4.97 20.59
N LYS A 21 -2.51 -6.11 20.04
CA LYS A 21 -2.13 -6.41 18.66
C LYS A 21 -2.79 -5.35 17.79
N PRO A 22 -2.03 -4.65 16.93
CA PRO A 22 -2.64 -3.72 15.99
C PRO A 22 -3.71 -4.50 15.22
N LYS A 23 -4.94 -3.98 15.22
CA LYS A 23 -6.07 -4.60 14.53
C LYS A 23 -5.62 -4.80 13.09
N ARG A 24 -5.64 -6.06 12.62
CA ARG A 24 -5.13 -6.41 11.28
C ARG A 24 -5.70 -5.42 10.28
N ARG A 25 -4.81 -4.76 9.53
CA ARG A 25 -5.18 -3.92 8.39
C ARG A 25 -6.15 -4.72 7.53
N GLY A 26 -7.31 -4.12 7.22
CA GLY A 26 -8.40 -4.82 6.54
C GLY A 26 -7.96 -5.35 5.17
N PRO A 27 -8.76 -6.24 4.53
CA PRO A 27 -8.45 -6.82 3.23
C PRO A 27 -8.33 -5.79 2.09
N LEU A 28 -8.62 -4.52 2.36
CA LEU A 28 -8.60 -3.43 1.39
C LEU A 28 -7.21 -3.13 0.83
N GLU A 29 -6.14 -3.19 1.64
CA GLU A 29 -4.77 -3.01 1.14
C GLU A 29 -4.40 -4.12 0.14
N PHE A 30 -4.90 -5.35 0.35
CA PHE A 30 -4.65 -6.47 -0.57
C PHE A 30 -5.29 -6.24 -1.95
N TYR A 31 -6.50 -5.69 -2.01
CA TYR A 31 -7.17 -5.37 -3.28
C TYR A 31 -6.51 -4.20 -4.01
N GLU A 32 -5.93 -3.23 -3.29
CA GLU A 32 -5.14 -2.16 -3.88
C GLU A 32 -3.91 -2.69 -4.62
N TRP A 33 -3.19 -3.63 -4.00
CA TRP A 33 -2.06 -4.30 -4.65
C TRP A 33 -2.49 -5.06 -5.91
N ILE A 34 -3.63 -5.74 -5.88
CA ILE A 34 -4.17 -6.41 -7.07
C ILE A 34 -4.51 -5.39 -8.16
N ALA A 35 -5.20 -4.29 -7.82
CA ALA A 35 -5.55 -3.24 -8.78
C ALA A 35 -4.30 -2.58 -9.38
N LEU A 36 -3.26 -2.35 -8.57
CA LEU A 36 -1.98 -1.82 -9.03
C LEU A 36 -1.29 -2.78 -10.01
N MET A 37 -1.23 -4.07 -9.68
CA MET A 37 -0.61 -5.06 -10.56
C MET A 37 -1.36 -5.17 -11.90
N LEU A 38 -2.70 -5.15 -11.85
CA LEU A 38 -3.53 -5.16 -13.06
C LEU A 38 -3.30 -3.90 -13.91
N PHE A 39 -3.24 -2.73 -13.28
CA PHE A 39 -2.89 -1.48 -13.96
C PHE A 39 -1.53 -1.57 -14.64
N LEU A 40 -0.48 -1.99 -13.94
CA LEU A 40 0.88 -2.05 -14.46
C LEU A 40 1.00 -3.01 -15.65
N ILE A 41 0.35 -4.17 -15.58
CA ILE A 41 0.33 -5.14 -16.69
C ILE A 41 -0.35 -4.52 -17.91
N LEU A 42 -1.55 -3.95 -17.73
CA LEU A 42 -2.31 -3.37 -18.84
C LEU A 42 -1.61 -2.14 -19.43
N PHE A 43 -0.99 -1.32 -18.58
CA PHE A 43 -0.20 -0.17 -19.00
C PHE A 43 1.04 -0.59 -19.81
N GLY A 44 1.75 -1.65 -19.37
CA GLY A 44 2.85 -2.23 -20.13
C GLY A 44 2.40 -2.77 -21.49
N VAL A 45 1.24 -3.41 -21.56
CA VAL A 45 0.66 -3.89 -22.82
C VAL A 45 0.28 -2.72 -23.73
N ALA A 46 -0.35 -1.66 -23.20
CA ALA A 46 -0.69 -0.46 -23.96
C ALA A 46 0.58 0.21 -24.54
N ILE A 47 1.66 0.32 -23.77
CA ILE A 47 2.94 0.82 -24.30
C ILE A 47 3.44 -0.09 -25.42
N ALA A 48 3.41 -1.41 -25.24
CA ALA A 48 3.90 -2.36 -26.25
C ALA A 48 3.08 -2.34 -27.55
N THR A 49 1.79 -2.00 -27.49
CA THR A 49 0.94 -1.87 -28.68
C THR A 49 1.19 -0.55 -29.42
N HIS A 50 1.40 0.53 -28.69
CA HIS A 50 1.50 1.89 -29.26
C HIS A 50 2.92 2.37 -29.54
N VAL A 51 3.95 1.77 -28.93
CA VAL A 51 5.35 2.19 -29.11
C VAL A 51 6.09 1.21 -30.02
N GLN A 52 6.71 1.74 -31.07
CA GLN A 52 7.58 1.00 -31.97
C GLN A 52 9.04 1.24 -31.60
N LEU A 53 9.77 0.14 -31.37
CA LEU A 53 11.19 0.13 -31.02
C LEU A 53 11.98 -0.49 -32.17
N GLU A 54 12.50 0.35 -33.06
CA GLU A 54 13.39 -0.09 -34.14
C GLU A 54 14.86 0.04 -33.73
N PRO A 55 15.73 -0.94 -34.08
CA PRO A 55 17.15 -0.88 -33.74
C PRO A 55 17.81 0.31 -34.43
N GLY A 56 18.34 1.25 -33.63
CA GLY A 56 19.04 2.45 -34.13
C GLY A 56 18.17 3.70 -34.29
N ASN A 57 16.86 3.60 -34.08
CA ASN A 57 15.93 4.73 -34.13
C ASN A 57 15.44 5.12 -32.72
N SER A 58 14.99 6.36 -32.56
CA SER A 58 14.31 6.79 -31.33
C SER A 58 12.94 6.12 -31.23
N PRO A 59 12.46 5.81 -30.01
CA PRO A 59 11.10 5.31 -29.81
C PRO A 59 10.08 6.23 -30.50
N SER A 60 9.20 5.66 -31.31
CA SER A 60 8.16 6.39 -32.04
C SER A 60 6.78 5.81 -31.74
N ILE A 61 5.76 6.66 -31.87
CA ILE A 61 4.36 6.23 -31.76
C ILE A 61 4.00 5.51 -33.05
N ARG A 62 3.41 4.33 -32.93
CA ARG A 62 2.96 3.53 -34.06
C ARG A 62 1.78 4.21 -34.74
N GLU A 63 1.93 4.57 -36.01
CA GLU A 63 0.91 5.31 -36.77
C GLU A 63 -0.31 4.44 -37.14
N ASP A 64 -0.15 3.11 -37.15
CA ASP A 64 -1.18 2.14 -37.55
C ASP A 64 -2.13 1.72 -36.41
N THR A 65 -1.93 2.22 -35.19
CA THR A 65 -2.82 1.88 -34.06
C THR A 65 -3.95 2.90 -33.93
N ASP A 66 -5.19 2.44 -34.06
CA ASP A 66 -6.38 3.23 -33.75
C ASP A 66 -6.25 3.84 -32.34
N THR A 67 -6.48 5.15 -32.23
CA THR A 67 -6.14 5.99 -31.06
C THR A 67 -6.95 5.74 -29.78
N LEU A 68 -7.67 4.62 -29.65
CA LEU A 68 -8.22 4.14 -28.39
C LEU A 68 -8.62 2.67 -28.54
N THR A 69 -7.80 1.76 -28.04
CA THR A 69 -8.11 0.33 -28.02
C THR A 69 -8.86 -0.04 -26.73
N TYR A 70 -9.45 -1.24 -26.71
CA TYR A 70 -10.04 -1.79 -25.48
C TYR A 70 -9.01 -1.78 -24.32
N ILE A 71 -7.75 -2.08 -24.60
CA ILE A 71 -6.66 -2.17 -23.62
C ILE A 71 -6.44 -0.81 -22.93
N ASP A 72 -6.48 0.28 -23.68
CA ASP A 72 -6.33 1.64 -23.14
C ASP A 72 -7.49 2.00 -22.21
N GLY A 73 -8.72 1.63 -22.61
CA GLY A 73 -9.91 1.81 -21.77
C GLY A 73 -9.82 1.05 -20.44
N VAL A 74 -9.34 -0.21 -20.48
CA VAL A 74 -9.16 -1.00 -19.24
C VAL A 74 -8.03 -0.41 -18.39
N ALA A 75 -6.92 0.01 -18.99
CA ALA A 75 -5.82 0.66 -18.26
C ALA A 75 -6.29 1.96 -17.58
N ALA A 76 -7.04 2.80 -18.29
CA ALA A 76 -7.63 4.03 -17.75
C ALA A 76 -8.61 3.75 -16.60
N PHE A 77 -9.41 2.69 -16.70
CA PHE A 77 -10.30 2.26 -15.61
C PHE A 77 -9.53 1.91 -14.34
N PHE A 78 -8.50 1.08 -14.44
CA PHE A 78 -7.69 0.72 -13.26
C PHE A 78 -6.92 1.92 -12.71
N PHE A 79 -6.46 2.84 -13.57
CA PHE A 79 -5.84 4.09 -13.13
C PHE A 79 -6.81 4.94 -12.30
N LEU A 80 -8.04 5.15 -12.77
CA LEU A 80 -9.06 5.89 -12.02
C LEU A 80 -9.40 5.21 -10.69
N LEU A 81 -9.46 3.88 -10.68
CA LEU A 81 -9.68 3.09 -9.47
C LEU A 81 -8.55 3.32 -8.45
N LEU A 82 -7.29 3.37 -8.88
CA LEU A 82 -6.15 3.70 -8.03
C LEU A 82 -6.22 5.13 -7.49
N VAL A 83 -6.63 6.11 -8.31
CA VAL A 83 -6.83 7.50 -7.86
C VAL A 83 -7.88 7.56 -6.74
N VAL A 84 -9.00 6.85 -6.89
CA VAL A 84 -10.02 6.78 -5.84
C VAL A 84 -9.43 6.17 -4.57
N PHE A 85 -8.67 5.07 -4.66
CA PHE A 85 -8.01 4.49 -3.49
C PHE A 85 -7.05 5.46 -2.79
N ASP A 86 -6.24 6.20 -3.55
CA ASP A 86 -5.31 7.19 -3.04
C ASP A 86 -6.04 8.34 -2.33
N THR A 87 -7.13 8.87 -2.90
CA THR A 87 -7.93 9.92 -2.24
C THR A 87 -8.54 9.46 -0.90
N HIS A 88 -8.81 8.16 -0.76
CA HIS A 88 -9.32 7.57 0.48
C HIS A 88 -8.22 7.09 1.43
N ALA A 89 -6.95 7.08 1.01
CA ALA A 89 -5.83 6.62 1.82
C ALA A 89 -5.57 7.50 3.07
N PRO A 90 -5.55 8.85 3.00
CA PRO A 90 -5.29 9.70 4.16
C PRO A 90 -6.30 9.49 5.30
N ARG A 91 -7.59 9.35 4.97
CA ARG A 91 -8.64 9.09 5.98
C ARG A 91 -8.47 7.74 6.68
N ARG A 92 -7.98 6.73 5.95
CA ARG A 92 -7.74 5.40 6.53
C ARG A 92 -6.48 5.39 7.39
N TYR A 93 -5.42 6.05 6.93
CA TYR A 93 -4.18 6.17 7.71
C TYR A 93 -4.33 7.06 8.93
N SER A 94 -5.16 8.11 8.89
CA SER A 94 -5.45 8.95 10.06
C SER A 94 -6.16 8.15 11.16
N MET A 95 -7.19 7.39 10.80
CA MET A 95 -7.89 6.50 11.74
C MET A 95 -6.94 5.47 12.38
N TYR A 96 -6.02 4.90 11.59
CA TYR A 96 -5.01 3.98 12.10
C TYR A 96 -4.04 4.65 13.08
N SER A 97 -3.63 5.89 12.80
CA SER A 97 -2.76 6.65 13.72
C SER A 97 -3.44 6.99 15.04
N ASP A 98 -4.74 7.32 15.01
CA ASP A 98 -5.53 7.59 16.21
C ASP A 98 -5.77 6.31 17.02
N GLU A 99 -6.05 5.18 16.36
CA GLU A 99 -6.15 3.86 17.00
C GLU A 99 -4.84 3.44 17.67
N LEU A 100 -3.69 3.62 17.00
CA LEU A 100 -2.38 3.34 17.60
C LEU A 100 -2.08 4.26 18.79
N LEU A 101 -2.42 5.54 18.69
CA LEU A 101 -2.18 6.51 19.75
C LEU A 101 -3.04 6.22 20.98
N THR A 102 -4.30 5.81 20.78
CA THR A 102 -5.20 5.40 21.87
C THR A 102 -4.72 4.11 22.52
N GLN A 103 -4.34 3.09 21.74
CA GLN A 103 -3.73 1.87 22.26
C GLN A 103 -2.48 2.15 23.10
N TRP A 104 -1.59 3.03 22.63
CA TRP A 104 -0.38 3.41 23.36
C TRP A 104 -0.68 4.12 24.70
N LYS A 105 -1.68 5.01 24.71
CA LYS A 105 -2.12 5.69 25.95
C LYS A 105 -2.65 4.69 26.97
N ASP A 106 -3.48 3.75 26.53
CA ASP A 106 -4.07 2.73 27.40
C ASP A 106 -3.00 1.81 28.01
N ASP A 107 -2.00 1.40 27.22
CA ASP A 107 -0.87 0.62 27.69
C ASP A 107 -0.03 1.35 28.73
N LYS A 108 0.27 2.63 28.48
CA LYS A 108 1.02 3.46 29.43
C LYS A 108 0.28 3.56 30.77
N LEU A 109 -1.04 3.68 30.73
CA LEU A 109 -1.88 3.81 31.92
C LEU A 109 -1.97 2.48 32.71
N ARG A 110 -2.04 1.34 32.01
CA ARG A 110 -1.92 0.01 32.63
C ARG A 110 -0.55 -0.19 33.29
N PHE A 111 0.52 0.22 32.60
CA PHE A 111 1.87 0.17 33.16
C PHE A 111 1.96 0.97 34.46
N MET A 112 1.49 2.22 34.47
CA MET A 112 1.52 3.06 35.67
C MET A 112 0.74 2.47 36.85
N ARG A 113 -0.40 1.80 36.61
CA ARG A 113 -1.19 1.13 37.66
C ARG A 113 -0.54 -0.13 38.24
N MET A 114 0.33 -0.80 37.50
CA MET A 114 1.02 -2.00 38.01
C MET A 114 2.16 -1.66 38.98
N TYR A 115 2.71 -0.45 38.90
CA TYR A 115 3.85 0.00 39.72
C TYR A 115 3.49 1.09 40.74
N SER A 116 2.20 1.36 40.95
CA SER A 116 1.65 2.24 42.00
C SER A 116 1.04 1.43 43.13
#